data_AF-A0A538NCU3-F1
#
_entry.id   AF-A0A538NCU3-F1
#
_cell.length_a   1.000
_cell.length_b   1.000
_cell.length_c   1.000
_cell.angle_alpha   90.00
_cell.angle_beta   90.00
_cell.angle_gamma   90.00
#
_symmetry.space_group_name_H-M   'P 1'
#
loop_
_entity.id
_entity.type
_entity.pdbx_description
1 polymer ?
#
loop_
_entity_poly.entity_id
_entity_poly.type
_entity_poly.pdbx_seq_one_letter_code
_entity_poly.pdbx_strand_id
1 'polypeptide(L)'
;MIRMEQATKPYDLCGEVIGAAMKVHSALGPAFLELVYQNALIWELRKCGFKAEEERPISVQYGIERLEFKKKFRLPKKEQVCF
;
A
#
# COMPACT_ATOMS: atom_id res chain seq x y z
N MET A 1 20.32 30.28 19.99
CA MET A 1 20.71 28.97 20.56
C MET A 1 20.17 27.89 19.62
N ILE A 2 21.07 27.19 18.93
CA ILE A 2 20.72 26.15 17.95
C ILE A 2 21.16 24.81 18.52
N ARG A 3 20.27 23.82 18.54
CA ARG A 3 20.58 22.43 18.15
C ARG A 3 19.30 21.61 18.03
N MET A 4 18.82 21.48 16.80
CA MET A 4 17.90 20.43 16.41
C MET A 4 18.77 19.34 15.77
N GLU A 5 19.29 18.43 16.59
CA GLU A 5 20.02 17.27 16.11
C GLU A 5 18.98 16.29 15.56
N GLN A 6 18.82 16.24 14.25
CA GLN A 6 18.10 15.16 13.58
C GLN A 6 19.14 14.37 12.79
N ALA A 7 19.51 13.21 13.32
CA ALA A 7 20.30 12.23 12.60
C ALA A 7 19.42 11.67 11.47
N THR A 8 19.60 12.16 10.25
CA THR A 8 18.95 11.62 9.06
C THR A 8 19.55 10.25 8.75
N LYS A 9 18.81 9.18 9.07
CA LYS A 9 19.10 7.86 8.50
C LYS A 9 19.07 7.98 6.97
N PRO A 10 19.97 7.29 6.23
CA PRO A 10 20.09 7.47 4.78
C PRO A 10 18.93 6.87 3.96
N TYR A 11 17.93 6.27 4.61
CA TYR A 11 16.74 5.72 3.94
C TYR A 11 15.53 6.52 4.42
N ASP A 12 15.03 7.36 3.53
CA ASP A 12 14.05 8.42 3.82
C ASP A 12 12.68 7.87 4.27
N LEU A 13 12.16 6.90 3.51
CA LEU A 13 10.96 6.07 3.77
C LEU A 13 10.76 5.17 2.55
N CYS A 14 10.89 5.78 1.36
CA CYS A 14 10.87 5.10 0.08
C CYS A 14 11.90 3.97 0.00
N GLY A 15 13.11 4.18 0.52
CA GLY A 15 14.15 3.14 0.55
C GLY A 15 13.75 1.90 1.34
N GLU A 16 13.06 2.07 2.46
CA GLU A 16 12.61 0.96 3.29
C GLU A 16 11.47 0.17 2.61
N VAL A 17 10.53 0.88 1.97
CA VAL A 17 9.44 0.27 1.20
C VAL A 17 9.97 -0.48 -0.02
N ILE A 18 10.89 0.12 -0.77
CA ILE A 18 11.53 -0.52 -1.92
C ILE A 18 12.31 -1.76 -1.46
N GLY A 19 13.07 -1.65 -0.36
CA GLY A 19 13.79 -2.79 0.21
C GLY A 19 12.87 -3.95 0.59
N ALA A 20 11.72 -3.66 1.21
CA ALA A 20 10.70 -4.66 1.52
C ALA A 20 10.14 -5.32 0.25
N ALA A 21 9.82 -4.55 -0.78
CA ALA A 21 9.33 -5.06 -2.06
C ALA A 21 10.37 -5.92 -2.79
N MET A 22 11.64 -5.50 -2.80
CA MET A 22 12.73 -6.28 -3.37
C MET A 22 12.90 -7.61 -2.64
N LYS A 23 12.82 -7.62 -1.31
CA LYS A 23 12.93 -8.84 -0.52
C LYS A 23 11.81 -9.82 -0.80
N VAL A 24 10.58 -9.34 -0.93
CA VAL A 24 9.43 -10.17 -1.35
C VAL A 24 9.64 -10.73 -2.76
N HIS A 25 10.08 -9.90 -3.70
CA HIS A 25 10.32 -10.33 -5.08
C HIS A 25 11.45 -11.37 -5.17
N SER A 26 12.55 -11.18 -4.43
CA SER A 26 13.65 -12.14 -4.37
C SER A 26 13.26 -13.46 -3.69
N ALA A 27 12.36 -13.42 -2.70
CA ALA A 27 11.91 -14.62 -1.98
C ALA A 27 10.87 -15.43 -2.76
N LEU A 28 9.89 -14.76 -3.40
CA LEU A 28 8.84 -15.44 -4.15
C LEU A 28 9.26 -15.79 -5.57
N GLY A 29 10.06 -14.95 -6.22
CA GLY A 29 10.37 -15.07 -7.64
C GLY A 29 9.14 -14.87 -8.54
N PRO A 30 9.34 -14.77 -9.86
CA PRO A 30 8.24 -14.56 -10.81
C PRO A 30 7.39 -15.83 -10.95
N ALA A 31 6.06 -15.69 -10.93
CA ALA A 31 5.01 -16.67 -11.33
C ALA A 31 3.72 -16.53 -10.52
N PHE A 32 3.77 -15.89 -9.35
CA PHE A 32 2.62 -15.81 -8.46
C PHE A 32 1.60 -14.74 -8.86
N LEU A 33 0.37 -14.91 -8.38
CA LEU A 33 -0.70 -13.92 -8.51
C LEU A 33 -0.38 -12.66 -7.70
N GLU A 34 -0.87 -11.52 -8.16
CA GLU A 34 -0.75 -10.21 -7.50
C GLU A 34 -1.14 -10.25 -6.00
N LEU A 35 -2.19 -11.00 -5.65
CA LEU A 35 -2.63 -11.17 -4.27
C LEU A 35 -1.53 -11.74 -3.36
N VAL A 36 -0.71 -12.66 -3.87
CA VAL A 36 0.37 -13.28 -3.09
C VAL A 36 1.45 -12.24 -2.79
N TYR A 37 1.83 -11.44 -3.79
CA TYR A 37 2.81 -10.37 -3.62
C TYR A 37 2.31 -9.30 -2.65
N GLN A 38 1.05 -8.90 -2.77
CA GLN A 38 0.42 -7.93 -1.89
C GLN A 38 0.44 -8.39 -0.43
N ASN A 39 0.01 -9.63 -0.17
CA ASN A 39 -0.02 -10.18 1.18
C ASN A 39 1.40 -10.27 1.78
N ALA A 40 2.37 -10.73 0.98
CA ALA A 40 3.77 -10.82 1.40
C ALA A 40 4.38 -9.42 1.67
N LEU A 41 4.09 -8.42 0.84
CA LEU A 41 4.56 -7.06 1.03
C LEU A 41 3.97 -6.42 2.28
N ILE A 42 2.67 -6.58 2.53
CA ILE A 42 2.02 -6.03 3.73
C ILE A 42 2.59 -6.68 4.99
N TRP A 43 2.82 -8.00 4.94
CA TRP A 43 3.47 -8.71 6.04
C TRP A 43 4.86 -8.15 6.33
N GLU A 44 5.67 -7.92 5.29
CA GLU A 44 7.04 -7.41 5.46
C GLU A 44 7.05 -5.95 5.94
N LEU A 45 6.16 -5.10 5.41
CA LEU A 45 6.00 -3.73 5.88
C LEU A 45 5.57 -3.67 7.35
N ARG A 46 4.63 -4.51 7.77
CA ARG A 46 4.23 -4.63 9.19
C ARG A 46 5.39 -5.09 10.07
N LYS A 47 6.19 -6.05 9.58
CA LYS A 47 7.38 -6.53 10.29
C LYS A 47 8.43 -5.44 10.47
N CYS A 48 8.58 -4.54 9.50
CA CYS A 48 9.44 -3.37 9.61
C CYS A 48 8.86 -2.26 10.51
N GLY A 49 7.68 -2.46 11.11
CA GLY A 49 7.04 -1.49 12.01
C GLY A 49 6.12 -0.48 11.30
N PHE A 50 5.88 -0.64 9.99
CA PHE A 50 4.94 0.22 9.27
C PHE A 50 3.49 -0.19 9.53
N LYS A 51 2.62 0.81 9.66
CA LYS A 51 1.17 0.61 9.62
C LYS A 51 0.73 0.42 8.17
N ALA A 52 0.85 -0.81 7.67
CA ALA A 52 0.37 -1.19 6.34
C ALA A 52 -1.00 -1.86 6.42
N GLU A 53 -1.97 -1.28 5.72
CA GLU A 53 -3.31 -1.81 5.51
C GLU A 53 -3.45 -2.31 4.07
N GLU A 54 -4.10 -3.46 3.88
CA GLU A 54 -4.57 -3.88 2.56
C GLU A 54 -5.87 -3.17 2.23
N GLU A 55 -6.00 -2.76 0.96
CA GLU A 55 -7.26 -2.49 0.25
C GLU A 55 -8.44 -2.13 1.15
N ARG A 56 -8.53 -0.85 1.54
CA ARG A 56 -9.66 -0.37 2.32
C ARG A 56 -10.98 -0.66 1.58
N PRO A 57 -12.01 -1.15 2.28
CA PRO A 57 -13.31 -1.41 1.68
C PRO A 57 -13.86 -0.12 1.07
N ILE A 58 -14.46 -0.24 -0.11
CA ILE A 58 -14.98 0.90 -0.86
C ILE A 58 -16.50 0.80 -0.86
N SER A 59 -17.13 1.87 -0.40
CA SER A 59 -18.57 2.06 -0.57
C SER A 59 -18.82 2.73 -1.92
N VAL A 60 -19.52 2.05 -2.82
CA VAL A 60 -19.92 2.61 -4.12
C VAL A 60 -21.43 2.83 -4.08
N GLN A 61 -21.85 4.04 -4.41
CA GLN A 61 -23.27 4.34 -4.59
C GLN A 61 -23.67 3.96 -6.01
N TYR A 62 -24.64 3.07 -6.14
CA TYR A 62 -25.22 2.67 -7.43
C TYR A 62 -26.70 3.00 -7.41
N GLY A 63 -27.06 4.13 -8.03
CA GLY A 63 -28.43 4.68 -7.94
C GLY A 63 -28.78 5.11 -6.51
N ILE A 64 -29.87 4.57 -5.96
CA ILE A 64 -30.38 4.89 -4.62
C ILE A 64 -29.76 3.97 -3.55
N GLU A 65 -29.17 2.85 -3.96
CA GLU A 65 -28.60 1.85 -3.04
C GLU A 65 -27.10 2.08 -2.82
N ARG A 66 -26.67 1.87 -1.57
CA ARG A 66 -25.25 1.88 -1.19
C ARG A 66 -24.75 0.45 -1.19
N LEU A 67 -23.88 0.12 -2.13
CA LEU A 67 -23.24 -1.19 -2.20
C LEU A 67 -21.88 -1.13 -1.50
N GLU A 68 -21.67 -2.04 -0.55
CA GLU A 68 -20.40 -2.19 0.16
C GLU A 68 -19.58 -3.31 -0.46
N PHE A 69 -18.52 -2.95 -1.17
CA PHE A 69 -17.62 -3.93 -1.77
C PHE A 69 -16.48 -4.21 -0.81
N LYS A 70 -16.48 -5.44 -0.25
CA LYS A 70 -15.41 -5.96 0.62
C LYS A 70 -14.21 -6.53 -0.16
N LYS A 71 -14.25 -6.49 -1.50
CA LYS A 71 -13.24 -7.13 -2.38
C LYS A 71 -12.77 -6.20 -3.49
N LYS A 72 -11.55 -6.51 -3.96
CA LYS A 72 -10.74 -5.91 -5.03
C LYS A 72 -11.56 -5.21 -6.12
N PHE A 73 -11.74 -3.91 -5.99
CA PHE A 73 -12.12 -3.06 -7.12
C PHE A 73 -11.04 -2.01 -7.32
N ARG A 74 -10.33 -2.11 -8.45
CA ARG A 74 -9.53 -0.98 -8.97
C ARG A 74 -10.51 0.13 -9.27
N LEU A 75 -10.50 1.20 -8.46
CA LEU A 75 -11.31 2.37 -8.75
C LEU A 75 -10.98 2.85 -10.16
N PRO A 76 -11.99 3.19 -10.99
CA PRO A 76 -11.71 4.06 -12.12
C PRO A 76 -11.07 5.33 -11.54
N LYS A 77 -9.94 5.77 -12.10
CA LYS A 77 -9.37 7.08 -11.75
C LYS A 77 -10.50 8.09 -12.02
N LYS A 78 -11.16 8.56 -10.97
CA LYS A 78 -12.15 9.62 -11.09
C LYS A 78 -11.38 10.85 -11.53
N GLU A 79 -11.44 11.15 -12.82
CA GLU A 79 -11.36 12.54 -13.25
C GLU A 79 -12.47 13.24 -12.48
N GLN A 80 -12.09 14.05 -11.49
CA GLN A 80 -13.03 14.94 -10.81
C GLN A 80 -13.51 15.92 -11.86
N VAL A 81 -14.63 15.61 -12.50
CA VAL A 81 -15.36 16.57 -13.31
C VAL A 81 -16.79 16.57 -12.77
N CYS A 82 -16.99 17.37 -11.73
CA CYS A 82 -18.29 17.97 -11.47
C CYS A 82 -18.42 19.17 -12.43
N PHE A 83 -19.31 19.06 -13.40
CA PHE A 83 -20.03 20.21 -13.95
C PHE A 83 -21.52 19.97 -13.71
#